data_AF-A0ABD3DZE4-F1
#
_entry.id   AF-A0ABD3DZE4-F1
#
_cell.length_a   1.000
_cell.length_b   1.000
_cell.length_c   1.000
_cell.angle_alpha   90.00
_cell.angle_beta   90.00
_cell.angle_gamma   90.00
#
_symmetry.space_group_name_H-M   'P 1'
#
loop_
_entity.id
_entity.type
_entity.pdbx_description
1 polymer ?
#
loop_
_entity_poly.entity_id
_entity_poly.type
_entity_poly.pdbx_seq_one_letter_code
_entity_poly.pdbx_strand_id
1 'polypeptide(L)'
;MEAKIKTELVFIPSPGRGHLLATVEMAKLLADRDQRLSITVLIIQPFNDPKSTAHSYNSNDSNSDSKIRFVDLPKVIEPQTQSPVSFPPANNS
;
A
#
# COMPACT_ATOMS: atom_id res chain seq x y z
N MET A 1 33.35 -19.07 -2.40
CA MET A 1 32.02 -18.51 -2.68
C MET A 1 31.69 -17.57 -1.52
N GLU A 2 31.61 -16.27 -1.74
CA GLU A 2 31.08 -15.36 -0.72
C GLU A 2 29.55 -15.45 -0.74
N ALA A 3 28.94 -15.70 0.42
CA ALA A 3 27.51 -15.59 0.57
C ALA A 3 27.15 -14.10 0.64
N LYS A 4 26.56 -13.56 -0.43
CA LYS A 4 26.04 -12.19 -0.44
C LYS A 4 24.79 -12.15 0.46
N ILE A 5 24.94 -11.65 1.70
CA ILE A 5 23.79 -11.44 2.60
C ILE A 5 22.90 -10.37 1.97
N LYS A 6 21.64 -10.72 1.71
CA LYS A 6 20.62 -9.81 1.20
C LYS A 6 19.72 -9.38 2.36
N THR A 7 19.48 -8.08 2.49
CA THR A 7 18.65 -7.50 3.55
C THR A 7 17.30 -7.08 2.98
N GLU A 8 16.21 -7.47 3.62
CA GLU A 8 14.86 -7.06 3.21
C GLU A 8 14.42 -5.80 3.97
N LEU A 9 13.89 -4.82 3.23
CA LEU A 9 13.34 -3.59 3.77
C LEU A 9 11.89 -3.43 3.29
N VAL A 10 10.97 -3.21 4.22
CA VAL A 10 9.55 -2.99 3.91
C VAL A 10 9.17 -1.57 4.30
N PHE A 11 8.72 -0.78 3.33
CA PHE A 11 8.12 0.53 3.55
C PHE A 11 6.61 0.41 3.74
N ILE A 12 6.13 1.03 4.82
CA ILE A 12 4.70 1.17 5.13
C ILE A 12 4.36 2.66 5.06
N PRO A 13 4.07 3.20 3.86
CA PRO A 13 3.73 4.62 3.70
C PRO A 13 2.38 4.91 4.33
N SER A 14 2.17 6.15 4.77
CA SER A 14 0.82 6.64 5.07
C SER A 14 -0.04 6.66 3.80
N PRO A 15 -1.37 6.45 3.91
CA PRO A 15 -2.26 6.52 2.75
C PRO A 15 -2.17 7.87 2.02
N GLY A 16 -2.32 7.82 0.69
CA GLY A 16 -2.35 8.99 -0.18
C GLY A 16 -1.19 9.06 -1.18
N ARG A 17 -1.44 9.65 -2.36
CA ARG A 17 -0.49 9.65 -3.49
C ARG A 17 0.83 10.35 -3.18
N GLY A 18 0.80 11.47 -2.44
CA GLY A 18 2.01 12.24 -2.10
C GLY A 18 2.97 11.46 -1.20
N HIS A 19 2.45 10.80 -0.16
CA HIS A 19 3.24 9.96 0.73
C HIS A 19 3.84 8.76 0.00
N LEU A 20 3.06 8.13 -0.89
CA LEU A 20 3.53 7.00 -1.68
C LEU A 20 4.66 7.42 -2.63
N LEU A 21 4.50 8.53 -3.37
CA LEU A 21 5.53 9.01 -4.29
C LEU A 21 6.86 9.29 -3.57
N ALA A 22 6.82 10.02 -2.45
CA ALA A 22 8.02 10.31 -1.65
C ALA A 22 8.71 9.02 -1.15
N THR A 23 7.91 8.01 -0.79
CA THR A 23 8.43 6.70 -0.38
C THR A 23 9.07 5.93 -1.54
N VAL A 24 8.50 6.02 -2.75
CA VAL A 24 9.10 5.41 -3.94
C VAL A 24 10.44 6.05 -4.28
N GLU A 25 10.54 7.37 -4.24
CA GLU A 25 11.80 8.09 -4.47
C GLU A 25 12.87 7.72 -3.44
N MET A 26 12.49 7.64 -2.17
CA MET A 26 13.37 7.15 -1.10
C MET A 26 13.84 5.71 -1.37
N ALA A 27 12.92 4.82 -1.77
CA ALA A 27 13.24 3.44 -2.09
C ALA A 27 14.24 3.33 -3.26
N LYS A 28 14.06 4.13 -4.32
CA LYS A 28 14.99 4.22 -5.46
C LYS A 28 16.39 4.63 -4.99
N LEU A 29 16.48 5.72 -4.22
CA LEU A 29 17.76 6.19 -3.67
C LEU A 29 18.47 5.15 -2.80
N LEU A 30 17.74 4.36 -2.00
CA LEU A 30 18.33 3.30 -1.18
C LEU A 30 18.77 2.09 -2.00
N ALA A 31 17.95 1.68 -2.98
CA ALA A 31 18.27 0.56 -3.86
C ALA A 31 19.53 0.82 -4.71
N ASP A 32 19.77 2.07 -5.10
CA ASP A 32 20.95 2.50 -5.82
C ASP A 32 22.19 2.51 -4.92
N ARG A 33 22.04 2.94 -3.66
CA ARG A 33 23.13 3.07 -2.69
C ARG A 33 23.62 1.75 -2.10
N ASP A 34 22.73 0.81 -1.79
CA ASP A 34 23.11 -0.49 -1.22
C ASP A 34 22.56 -1.65 -2.06
N GLN A 35 23.48 -2.33 -2.73
CA GLN A 35 23.19 -3.45 -3.63
C GLN A 35 22.75 -4.74 -2.89
N ARG A 36 22.76 -4.74 -1.56
CA ARG A 36 22.28 -5.84 -0.71
C ARG A 36 20.81 -5.66 -0.32
N LEU A 37 20.23 -4.48 -0.53
CA LEU A 37 18.83 -4.23 -0.19
C LEU A 37 17.87 -4.86 -1.20
N SER A 38 16.85 -5.54 -0.68
CA SER A 38 15.65 -5.94 -1.39
C SER A 38 14.50 -5.16 -0.77
N ILE A 39 13.92 -4.21 -1.49
CA ILE A 39 12.95 -3.26 -0.95
C ILE A 39 11.54 -3.66 -1.39
N THR A 40 10.58 -3.57 -0.48
CA THR A 40 9.15 -3.71 -0.77
C THR A 40 8.43 -2.45 -0.31
N VAL A 41 7.55 -1.89 -1.14
CA VAL A 41 6.70 -0.75 -0.81
C VAL A 41 5.25 -1.22 -0.79
N LEU A 42 4.59 -1.08 0.36
CA LEU A 42 3.17 -1.41 0.49
C LEU A 42 2.32 -0.28 -0.08
N ILE A 43 1.41 -0.60 -0.98
CA ILE A 43 0.46 0.35 -1.55
C ILE A 43 -0.82 0.28 -0.72
N ILE A 44 -1.04 1.34 0.06
CA ILE A 44 -2.21 1.47 0.95
C ILE A 44 -3.24 2.39 0.28
N GLN A 45 -4.42 1.85 -0.01
CA GLN A 45 -5.52 2.63 -0.58
C GLN A 45 -6.15 3.54 0.50
N PRO A 46 -6.39 4.82 0.20
CA PRO A 46 -7.10 5.70 1.13
C PRO A 46 -8.56 5.25 1.31
N PHE A 47 -9.03 5.20 2.55
CA PHE A 47 -10.39 4.76 2.91
C PHE A 47 -11.51 5.54 2.21
N ASN A 48 -11.27 6.81 1.87
CA ASN A 48 -12.29 7.74 1.37
C ASN A 48 -12.45 7.74 -0.15
N ASP A 49 -11.65 6.98 -0.90
CA ASP A 49 -11.75 6.94 -2.36
C ASP A 49 -11.90 5.50 -2.86
N PRO A 50 -13.15 4.98 -2.94
CA PRO A 50 -13.43 3.64 -3.45
C PRO A 50 -13.07 3.44 -4.92
N LYS A 51 -12.70 4.51 -5.65
CA LYS A 51 -12.26 4.49 -7.05
C LYS A 51 -10.78 4.84 -7.23
N SER A 52 -10.01 5.05 -6.15
CA SER A 52 -8.55 5.12 -6.22
C SER A 52 -7.99 3.73 -6.45
N THR A 53 -8.20 3.23 -7.67
CA THR A 53 -7.36 2.19 -8.23
C THR A 53 -5.94 2.73 -8.20
N ALA A 54 -5.13 2.26 -7.25
CA ALA A 54 -3.69 2.51 -7.20
C ALA A 54 -2.94 1.85 -8.38
N HIS A 55 -3.65 1.61 -9.49
CA HIS A 55 -3.25 0.83 -10.66
C HIS A 55 -2.29 1.58 -11.58
N SER A 56 -1.67 2.67 -11.11
CA SER A 56 -0.81 3.52 -11.94
C SER A 56 0.65 3.56 -11.50
N TYR A 57 1.05 2.80 -10.48
CA TYR A 57 2.47 2.44 -10.34
C TYR A 57 2.73 1.24 -11.23
N ASN A 58 2.56 1.48 -12.54
CA ASN A 58 2.89 0.52 -13.56
C ASN A 58 4.38 0.24 -13.39
N SER A 59 4.71 -1.01 -13.10
CA SER A 59 6.04 -1.61 -13.03
C SER A 59 6.80 -1.55 -14.37
N ASN A 60 6.45 -0.61 -15.25
CA ASN A 60 7.02 -0.38 -16.57
C ASN A 60 8.31 0.46 -16.52
N ASP A 61 8.77 0.82 -15.32
CA ASP A 61 10.20 1.01 -15.03
C ASP A 61 10.83 -0.39 -14.84
N SER A 62 10.53 -1.29 -15.79
CA SER A 62 11.02 -2.65 -15.90
C SER A 62 12.43 -2.60 -16.46
N ASN A 63 13.34 -1.90 -15.77
CA ASN A 63 14.70 -2.38 -15.78
C ASN A 63 14.64 -3.67 -14.98
N SER A 64 14.86 -4.81 -15.64
CA SER A 64 14.70 -6.18 -15.12
C SER A 64 15.55 -6.52 -13.89
N ASP A 65 16.24 -5.52 -13.32
CA ASP A 65 17.06 -5.54 -12.11
C ASP A 65 16.46 -4.77 -10.92
N SER A 66 15.20 -4.31 -11.01
CA SER A 66 14.62 -3.46 -9.96
C SER A 66 14.53 -4.20 -8.63
N LYS A 67 15.39 -3.80 -7.67
CA LYS A 67 15.41 -4.31 -6.28
C LYS A 67 14.17 -3.92 -5.48
N ILE A 68 13.21 -3.23 -6.10
CA ILE A 68 12.03 -2.65 -5.46
C ILE A 68 10.79 -3.39 -5.95
N ARG A 69 10.03 -3.92 -4.99
CA ARG A 69 8.75 -4.60 -5.20
C ARG A 69 7.61 -3.73 -4.70
N PHE A 70 6.48 -3.76 -5.38
CA PHE A 70 5.26 -3.09 -4.96
C PHE A 70 4.22 -4.14 -4.59
N VAL A 71 3.51 -3.96 -3.48
CA VAL A 71 2.48 -4.89 -3.00
C VAL A 71 1.23 -4.10 -2.62
N ASP A 72 0.13 -4.34 -3.33
CA ASP A 72 -1.18 -3.79 -2.99
C ASP A 72 -1.76 -4.47 -1.76
N LEU A 73 -2.16 -3.66 -0.77
CA LEU A 73 -2.89 -4.17 0.39
C LEU A 73 -4.39 -4.31 0.08
N PRO A 74 -5.06 -5.32 0.65
CA PRO A 74 -6.50 -5.48 0.49
C PRO A 74 -7.22 -4.29 1.13
N LYS A 75 -8.30 -3.85 0.48
CA LYS A 75 -9.21 -2.84 1.05
C LYS A 75 -9.89 -3.44 2.28
N VAL A 76 -9.78 -2.76 3.42
CA VAL A 76 -10.58 -3.11 4.60
C VAL A 76 -12.03 -2.74 4.29
N ILE A 77 -12.88 -3.76 4.16
CA ILE A 77 -14.32 -3.60 4.14
C ILE A 77 -14.70 -3.40 5.61
N GLU A 78 -15.00 -2.17 6.04
CA GLU A 78 -15.65 -1.99 7.33
C GLU A 78 -16.95 -2.81 7.34
N PRO A 79 -17.25 -3.56 8.42
CA PRO A 79 -18.54 -4.22 8.55
C PRO A 79 -19.62 -3.17 8.35
N GLN A 80 -20.56 -3.44 7.44
CA GLN A 80 -21.69 -2.57 7.15
C GLN A 80 -22.29 -2.13 8.49
N THR A 81 -22.16 -0.85 8.84
CA THR A 81 -22.86 -0.28 9.99
C THR A 81 -24.33 -0.42 9.67
N GLN A 82 -24.96 -1.51 10.11
CA GLN A 82 -26.41 -1.65 10.05
C GLN A 82 -26.95 -0.37 10.70
N SER A 83 -27.72 0.39 9.93
CA SER A 83 -28.45 1.54 10.43
C SER A 83 -29.16 1.14 11.72
N PRO A 84 -29.25 2.04 12.73
CA PRO A 84 -29.93 1.72 13.98
C PRO A 84 -31.30 1.16 13.63
N VAL A 85 -31.59 -0.06 14.08
CA VAL A 85 -32.88 -0.72 13.86
C VAL A 85 -33.93 0.23 14.43
N SER A 86 -34.69 0.88 13.53
CA SER A 86 -35.79 1.74 13.93
C SER A 86 -36.89 0.85 14.49
N PHE A 87 -37.15 0.96 15.79
CA PHE A 87 -38.30 0.29 16.40
C PHE A 87 -39.58 1.04 15.99
N PRO A 88 -40.61 0.34 15.46
CA PRO A 88 -41.88 0.99 15.17
C PRO A 88 -42.50 1.53 16.48
N PRO A 89 -43.19 2.68 16.45
CA PRO A 89 -43.81 3.24 17.64
C PRO A 89 -44.88 2.31 18.18
N ALA A 90 -44.91 2.14 19.51
CA ALA A 90 -45.90 1.32 20.20
C ALA A 90 -47.30 1.90 20.00
N ASN A 91 -48.23 1.06 19.52
CA ASN A 91 -49.64 1.41 19.43
C ASN A 91 -50.29 1.34 20.81
N ASN A 92 -50.59 2.50 21.41
CA ASN A 92 -51.46 2.55 22.57
C ASN A 92 -52.92 2.59 22.09
N SER A 93 -53.62 1.46 22.23
CA SER A 93 -55.09 1.38 22.14
C SER A 93 -55.73 1.75 23.47
#